data_AF-D0EZH9-F1
#
_entry.id   AF-D0EZH9-F1
#
_cell.length_a   1.000
_cell.length_b   1.000
_cell.length_c   1.000
_cell.angle_alpha   90.00
_cell.angle_beta   90.00
_cell.angle_gamma   90.00
#
_symmetry.space_group_name_H-M   'P 1'
#
loop_
_entity.id
_entity.type
_entity.pdbx_description
1 polymer ?
#
loop_
_entity_poly.entity_id
_entity_poly.type
_entity_poly.pdbx_seq_one_letter_code
_entity_poly.pdbx_strand_id
1 'polypeptide(L)'
;LSAQEVCECPGKRYEAFGGITLTNSEKKEIKVPINVWDKSKQQPPMFITVNKPKVTAQEVDIKVRKLLIKKYDIYNNREQKYSKGTVTLDLNSGKDIVFDLYYFGNGDFNSM
;
A
#
# COMPACT_ATOMS: atom_id res chain seq x y z
N LEU A 1 4.92 -7.60 -0.94
CA LEU A 1 6.35 -7.27 -0.71
C LEU A 1 6.92 -8.40 0.12
N SER A 2 8.12 -8.83 -0.20
CA SER A 2 8.88 -9.81 0.57
C SER A 2 10.34 -9.39 0.52
N ALA A 3 11.06 -9.55 1.62
CA ALA A 3 12.50 -9.34 1.67
C ALA A 3 13.21 -10.68 1.51
N GLN A 4 14.37 -10.68 0.86
CA GLN A 4 15.21 -11.88 0.77
C GLN A 4 16.02 -12.02 2.07
N GLU A 5 15.93 -13.17 2.72
CA GLU A 5 16.70 -13.43 3.94
C GLU A 5 18.17 -13.70 3.61
N VAL A 6 19.07 -13.19 4.46
CA VAL A 6 20.52 -13.44 4.37
C VAL A 6 20.88 -14.57 5.34
N CYS A 7 21.36 -15.69 4.81
CA CYS A 7 21.79 -16.88 5.57
C CYS A 7 23.01 -17.53 4.91
N GLU A 8 23.77 -18.33 5.66
CA GLU A 8 24.74 -19.28 5.10
C GLU A 8 24.02 -20.53 4.56
N CYS A 9 23.12 -20.34 3.60
CA CYS A 9 22.31 -21.40 3.01
C CYS A 9 22.01 -21.12 1.53
N PRO A 10 21.58 -22.11 0.72
CA PRO A 10 21.30 -21.92 -0.71
C PRO A 10 20.07 -21.03 -1.02
N GLY A 11 20.12 -19.74 -0.66
CA GLY A 11 19.15 -18.70 -0.99
C GLY A 11 17.67 -19.10 -0.89
N LYS A 12 16.82 -18.44 -1.69
CA LYS A 12 15.38 -18.74 -1.88
C LYS A 12 14.49 -18.63 -0.64
N ARG A 13 15.02 -18.07 0.45
CA ARG A 13 14.24 -17.73 1.63
C ARG A 13 13.79 -16.29 1.55
N TYR A 14 12.49 -16.10 1.80
CA TYR A 14 11.87 -14.80 1.77
C TYR A 14 11.05 -14.63 3.05
N GLU A 15 11.18 -13.47 3.66
CA GLU A 15 10.33 -13.04 4.75
C GLU A 15 9.23 -12.10 4.22
N ALA A 16 8.04 -12.22 4.82
CA ALA A 16 6.91 -11.35 4.55
C ALA A 16 6.11 -11.14 5.84
N PHE A 17 5.59 -9.94 6.03
CA PHE A 17 4.81 -9.58 7.22
C PHE A 17 3.33 -9.52 6.88
N GLY A 18 2.55 -10.40 7.48
CA GLY A 18 1.09 -10.44 7.32
C GLY A 18 0.64 -10.87 5.91
N GLY A 19 -0.39 -10.20 5.39
CA GLY A 19 -0.87 -10.41 4.01
C GLY A 19 -1.75 -11.64 3.77
N ILE A 20 -1.96 -12.46 4.80
CA ILE A 20 -2.74 -13.70 4.71
C ILE A 20 -4.19 -13.44 5.12
N THR A 21 -5.13 -13.92 4.31
CA THR A 21 -6.55 -14.05 4.66
C THR A 21 -7.03 -15.45 4.27
N LEU A 22 -8.03 -15.97 4.96
CA LEU A 22 -8.64 -17.25 4.59
C LEU A 22 -9.20 -17.20 3.17
N THR A 23 -9.04 -18.31 2.45
CA THR A 23 -9.64 -18.48 1.11
C THR A 23 -11.15 -18.33 1.17
N ASN A 24 -11.73 -17.69 0.15
CA ASN A 24 -13.17 -17.55 0.01
C ASN A 24 -13.58 -17.90 -1.43
N SER A 25 -14.72 -18.58 -1.60
CA SER A 25 -15.29 -18.90 -2.92
C SER A 25 -15.84 -17.66 -3.62
N GLU A 26 -16.28 -16.65 -2.87
CA GLU A 26 -16.76 -15.39 -3.41
C GLU A 26 -15.59 -14.52 -3.88
N LYS A 27 -15.38 -14.50 -5.20
CA LYS A 27 -14.34 -13.70 -5.87
C LYS A 27 -14.91 -12.50 -6.65
N LYS A 28 -16.04 -11.96 -6.20
CA LYS A 28 -16.66 -10.79 -6.85
C LYS A 28 -15.74 -9.58 -6.73
N GLU A 29 -15.63 -8.81 -7.79
CA GLU A 29 -14.87 -7.55 -7.76
C GLU A 29 -15.57 -6.50 -6.90
N ILE A 30 -14.79 -5.84 -6.06
CA ILE A 30 -15.18 -4.72 -5.22
C ILE A 30 -14.26 -3.55 -5.58
N LYS A 31 -14.85 -2.43 -5.98
CA LYS A 31 -14.13 -1.19 -6.25
C LYS A 31 -14.09 -0.37 -4.96
N VAL A 32 -12.90 -0.29 -4.36
CA VAL A 32 -12.67 0.56 -3.18
C VAL A 32 -12.40 1.98 -3.68
N PRO A 33 -13.20 2.98 -3.27
CA PRO A 33 -13.01 4.37 -3.68
C PRO A 33 -11.76 4.95 -3.02
N ILE A 34 -10.98 5.69 -3.80
CA ILE A 34 -9.76 6.38 -3.39
C ILE A 34 -9.93 7.87 -3.66
N ASN A 35 -9.96 8.65 -2.58
CA ASN A 35 -9.99 10.11 -2.62
C ASN A 35 -8.56 10.63 -2.46
N VAL A 36 -8.09 11.44 -3.42
CA VAL A 36 -6.73 12.01 -3.38
C VAL A 36 -6.79 13.52 -3.27
N TRP A 37 -5.98 14.05 -2.37
CA TRP A 37 -5.69 15.47 -2.23
C TRP A 37 -4.26 15.73 -2.70
N ASP A 38 -4.12 16.22 -3.92
CA ASP A 38 -2.81 16.58 -4.48
C ASP A 38 -2.57 18.07 -4.28
N LYS A 39 -1.62 18.42 -3.40
CA LYS A 39 -1.24 19.80 -3.07
C LYS A 39 -2.46 20.69 -2.78
N SER A 40 -3.28 20.23 -1.84
CA SER A 40 -4.53 20.86 -1.40
C SER A 40 -5.68 20.87 -2.41
N LYS A 41 -5.50 20.27 -3.60
CA LYS A 41 -6.56 20.16 -4.61
C LYS A 41 -7.16 18.76 -4.61
N GLN A 42 -8.47 18.69 -4.43
CA GLN A 42 -9.20 17.45 -4.58
C GLN A 42 -9.10 16.94 -6.01
N GLN A 43 -8.79 15.66 -6.17
CA GLN A 43 -8.69 14.99 -7.46
C GLN A 43 -10.01 14.28 -7.80
N PRO A 44 -10.27 13.99 -9.10
CA PRO A 44 -11.38 13.15 -9.50
C PRO A 44 -11.35 11.78 -8.79
N PRO A 45 -12.52 11.15 -8.55
CA PRO A 45 -12.59 9.86 -7.88
C PRO A 45 -11.75 8.80 -8.60
N MET A 46 -10.93 8.09 -7.83
CA MET A 46 -10.15 6.95 -8.30
C MET A 46 -10.58 5.69 -7.56
N PHE A 47 -10.14 4.53 -8.05
CA PHE A 47 -10.52 3.24 -7.48
C PHE A 47 -9.36 2.26 -7.54
N ILE A 48 -9.31 1.38 -6.54
CA ILE A 48 -8.58 0.11 -6.64
C ILE A 48 -9.61 -1.03 -6.64
N THR A 49 -9.26 -2.16 -7.23
CA THR A 49 -10.09 -3.36 -7.20
C THR A 49 -9.54 -4.37 -6.22
N VAL A 50 -10.42 -4.98 -5.44
CA VAL A 50 -10.16 -6.17 -4.62
C VAL A 50 -11.22 -7.22 -4.95
N ASN A 51 -10.89 -8.49 -4.78
CA ASN A 51 -11.83 -9.60 -5.05
C ASN A 51 -12.00 -10.50 -3.82
N LYS A 52 -11.70 -9.96 -2.64
CA LYS A 52 -11.85 -10.61 -1.35
C LYS A 52 -12.88 -9.84 -0.54
N PRO A 53 -13.85 -10.52 0.11
CA PRO A 53 -14.82 -9.83 0.97
C PRO A 53 -14.17 -9.24 2.23
N LYS A 54 -13.06 -9.84 2.69
CA LYS A 54 -12.21 -9.30 3.76
C LYS A 54 -10.78 -9.24 3.25
N VAL A 55 -10.19 -8.05 3.28
CA VAL A 55 -8.87 -7.75 2.73
C VAL A 55 -7.97 -7.18 3.82
N THR A 56 -6.65 -7.38 3.69
CA THR A 56 -5.69 -6.78 4.62
C THR A 56 -5.47 -5.30 4.28
N ALA A 57 -5.16 -4.49 5.30
CA ALA A 57 -4.72 -3.11 5.09
C ALA A 57 -3.48 -3.05 4.18
N GLN A 58 -2.58 -4.03 4.27
CA GLN A 58 -1.40 -4.17 3.41
C GLN A 58 -1.77 -4.32 1.92
N GLU A 59 -2.76 -5.12 1.56
CA GLU A 59 -3.16 -5.27 0.14
C GLU A 59 -3.73 -3.95 -0.40
N VAL A 60 -4.50 -3.21 0.40
CA VAL A 60 -5.03 -1.89 0.05
C VAL A 60 -3.87 -0.90 -0.13
N ASP A 61 -2.99 -0.77 0.86
CA ASP A 61 -1.85 0.16 0.82
C ASP A 61 -0.94 -0.10 -0.39
N ILE A 62 -0.59 -1.37 -0.66
CA ILE A 62 0.21 -1.72 -1.85
C ILE A 62 -0.46 -1.29 -3.16
N LYS A 63 -1.78 -1.50 -3.30
CA LYS A 63 -2.53 -1.11 -4.50
C LYS A 63 -2.62 0.41 -4.63
N VAL A 64 -2.82 1.13 -3.53
CA VAL A 64 -2.83 2.60 -3.50
C VAL A 64 -1.46 3.16 -3.85
N ARG A 65 -0.37 2.70 -3.21
CA ARG A 65 1.00 3.16 -3.54
C ARG A 65 1.35 2.91 -5.01
N LYS A 66 0.99 1.75 -5.56
CA LYS A 66 1.15 1.46 -7.00
C LYS A 66 0.39 2.45 -7.89
N LEU A 67 -0.83 2.83 -7.50
CA LEU A 67 -1.63 3.84 -8.20
C LEU A 67 -0.95 5.21 -8.11
N LEU A 68 -0.52 5.64 -6.93
CA LEU A 68 0.09 6.95 -6.70
C LEU A 68 1.43 7.10 -7.43
N ILE A 69 2.28 6.07 -7.41
CA ILE A 69 3.53 6.05 -8.20
C ILE A 69 3.22 6.22 -9.69
N LYS A 70 2.26 5.47 -10.23
CA LYS A 70 1.93 5.54 -11.67
C LYS A 70 1.32 6.86 -12.11
N LYS A 71 0.51 7.50 -11.24
CA LYS A 71 -0.28 8.69 -11.59
C LYS A 71 0.42 10.00 -11.24
N TYR A 72 1.17 10.03 -10.15
CA TYR A 72 1.75 11.25 -9.56
C TYR A 72 3.27 11.17 -9.40
N ASP A 73 3.88 9.99 -9.59
CA ASP A 73 5.33 9.78 -9.47
C ASP A 73 5.89 10.25 -8.11
N ILE A 74 5.21 9.85 -7.04
CA ILE A 74 5.44 10.37 -5.67
C ILE A 74 6.83 10.10 -5.10
N TYR A 75 7.61 9.19 -5.68
CA TYR A 75 8.98 8.86 -5.25
C TYR A 75 10.04 9.22 -6.31
N ASN A 76 9.72 10.15 -7.20
CA ASN A 76 10.67 10.61 -8.21
C ASN A 76 11.91 11.27 -7.56
N ASN A 77 13.09 10.76 -7.90
CA ASN A 77 14.36 11.25 -7.38
C ASN A 77 15.00 12.39 -8.20
N ARG A 78 14.41 12.78 -9.34
CA ARG A 78 14.90 13.86 -10.20
C ARG A 78 14.34 15.21 -9.78
N GLU A 79 13.02 15.36 -9.78
CA GLU A 79 12.36 16.62 -9.45
C GLU A 79 11.91 16.69 -7.99
N GLN A 80 11.78 15.54 -7.31
CA GLN A 80 11.42 15.44 -5.88
C GLN A 80 10.19 16.31 -5.52
N LYS A 81 9.16 16.27 -6.37
CA LYS A 81 7.96 17.14 -6.26
C LYS A 81 7.08 16.87 -5.04
N TYR A 82 7.27 15.71 -4.41
CA TYR A 82 6.54 15.23 -3.24
C TYR A 82 7.53 14.72 -2.20
N SER A 83 7.31 15.10 -0.95
CA SER A 83 8.16 14.74 0.19
C SER A 83 7.37 14.43 1.46
N LYS A 84 6.03 14.49 1.38
CA LYS A 84 5.09 14.22 2.47
C LYS A 84 3.81 13.62 1.89
N GLY A 85 3.19 12.72 2.63
CA GLY A 85 1.87 12.20 2.28
C GLY A 85 1.51 10.99 3.14
N THR A 86 0.21 10.75 3.30
CA THR A 86 -0.32 9.63 4.07
C THR A 86 -1.36 8.87 3.26
N VAL A 87 -1.50 7.59 3.57
CA VAL A 87 -2.63 6.76 3.14
C VAL A 87 -3.47 6.46 4.37
N THR A 88 -4.69 6.97 4.40
CA THR A 88 -5.64 6.72 5.48
C THR A 88 -6.75 5.81 4.98
N LEU A 89 -6.92 4.66 5.65
CA LEU A 89 -8.10 3.81 5.50
C LEU A 89 -9.12 4.27 6.53
N ASP A 90 -10.10 5.03 6.06
CA ASP A 90 -11.26 5.46 6.83
C ASP A 90 -12.26 4.31 6.94
N LEU A 91 -12.45 3.78 8.15
CA LEU A 91 -13.36 2.66 8.39
C LEU A 91 -14.65 3.18 9.02
N ASN A 92 -15.79 2.70 8.51
CA ASN A 92 -17.13 2.99 9.05
C ASN A 92 -17.29 2.73 10.55
N SER A 93 -16.40 1.96 11.18
CA SER A 93 -16.36 1.76 12.63
C SER A 93 -15.85 2.98 13.41
N GLY A 94 -15.51 4.09 12.74
CA GLY A 94 -14.91 5.27 13.37
C GLY A 94 -13.45 5.06 13.75
N LYS A 95 -12.75 4.12 13.09
CA LYS A 95 -11.34 3.82 13.32
C LYS A 95 -10.56 4.04 12.04
N ASP A 96 -9.45 4.75 12.14
CA ASP A 96 -8.54 4.93 11.02
C ASP A 96 -7.33 4.00 11.11
N ILE A 97 -6.82 3.60 9.94
CA ILE A 97 -5.50 3.00 9.78
C ILE A 97 -4.69 3.91 8.88
N VAL A 98 -3.60 4.48 9.39
CA VAL A 98 -2.78 5.48 8.70
C VAL A 98 -1.41 4.92 8.39
N PHE A 99 -0.96 5.08 7.15
CA PHE A 99 0.39 4.79 6.71
C PHE A 99 1.07 6.06 6.22
N ASP A 100 2.30 6.31 6.65
CA ASP A 100 3.15 7.36 6.07
C ASP A 100 3.80 6.83 4.79
N LEU A 101 3.67 7.58 3.69
CA LEU A 101 4.29 7.24 2.41
C LEU A 101 5.82 7.36 2.45
N TYR A 102 6.36 8.18 3.35
CA TYR A 102 7.79 8.47 3.45
C TYR A 102 8.42 7.89 4.73
N TYR A 103 7.79 6.86 5.30
CA TYR A 103 8.42 6.04 6.32
C TYR A 103 9.37 5.04 5.66
N PHE A 104 10.67 5.18 5.96
CA PHE A 104 11.74 4.35 5.38
C PHE A 104 12.31 3.34 6.38
N GLY A 105 11.69 3.19 7.56
CA GLY A 105 12.22 2.33 8.63
C GLY A 105 13.67 2.67 8.96
N ASN A 106 14.54 1.65 8.96
CA ASN A 106 15.99 1.80 9.09
C ASN A 106 16.72 1.81 7.73
N GLY A 107 16.00 1.74 6.61
CA GLY A 107 16.52 1.61 5.24
C GLY A 107 16.41 0.20 4.64
N ASP A 108 16.21 -0.83 5.47
CA ASP A 108 16.05 -2.22 5.03
C ASP A 108 14.59 -2.55 4.73
N PHE A 109 14.35 -3.45 3.76
CA PHE A 109 13.00 -3.85 3.34
C PHE A 109 12.15 -4.49 4.45
N ASN A 110 12.78 -5.11 5.44
CA ASN A 110 12.07 -5.73 6.57
C ASN A 110 11.70 -4.72 7.67
N SER A 111 12.20 -3.48 7.57
CA SER A 111 11.91 -2.40 8.52
C SER A 111 10.80 -1.44 8.03
N MET A 112 10.41 -1.57 6.76
CA MET A 112 9.44 -0.74 6.04
C MET A 112 8.10 -1.44 5.90
#